data_AF-M0MMK4-F1
#
_entry.id   AF-M0MMK4-F1
#
_cell.length_a   1.000
_cell.length_b   1.000
_cell.length_c   1.000
_cell.angle_alpha   90.00
_cell.angle_beta   90.00
_cell.angle_gamma   90.00
#
_symmetry.space_group_name_H-M   'P 1'
#
loop_
_entity.id
_entity.type
_entity.pdbx_description
1 polymer ?
#
loop_
_entity_poly.entity_id
_entity_poly.type
_entity_poly.pdbx_seq_one_letter_code
_entity_poly.pdbx_strand_id
1 'polypeptide(L)'
;MLEKGTSYFSVRDPQRVEDDLDRFRESGLNAVLHTFSERDRRHYRETMADIVDASHERGFTVYLNPWSVGRVFGGEALSEFIGTHPESCQVLSTGDRLPAACFNDPDFREYMREWIADAAAVGADVLFWDEPHWYIPEWFDEEFPDGAWTCRCERCQKLYREEYDERMPATRTDRIDEFREASLLSFLEEMMGHTARYGLENAVCLLPLEDPDHGLRDWEQLAATDHLDVLATDPYWAIHDEESPEFVASATETVVSLSEQYDLTSQIWIQGFRLDDAPETIADVRNATRAAIDGGVDSVFLWGYDGCRSISDIACEDPEAVWNAYLEELSVE
;
A
#
# COMPACT_ATOMS: atom_id res chain seq x y z
N MET A 1 19.47 11.60 6.39
CA MET A 1 18.46 12.39 7.13
C MET A 1 17.23 11.56 7.03
N LEU A 2 16.58 11.25 8.16
CA LEU A 2 15.38 10.42 8.17
C LEU A 2 14.28 11.08 7.33
N GLU A 3 13.66 10.34 6.41
CA GLU A 3 12.43 10.76 5.76
C GLU A 3 11.23 10.52 6.69
N LYS A 4 10.36 11.51 6.81
CA LYS A 4 9.27 11.57 7.78
C LYS A 4 8.02 12.03 7.06
N GLY A 5 7.00 11.17 6.97
CA GLY A 5 5.83 11.44 6.15
C GLY A 5 4.51 10.93 6.70
N THR A 6 3.42 11.19 5.96
CA THR A 6 2.09 10.67 6.29
C THR A 6 1.26 10.48 5.04
N SER A 7 0.27 9.58 5.11
CA SER A 7 -0.79 9.48 4.10
C SER A 7 -1.80 10.63 4.21
N TYR A 8 -2.06 11.33 3.13
CA TYR A 8 -3.02 12.42 3.01
C TYR A 8 -4.13 12.09 2.00
N PHE A 9 -5.35 11.90 2.52
CA PHE A 9 -6.53 11.47 1.77
C PHE A 9 -7.75 12.36 2.04
N SER A 10 -7.51 13.60 2.44
CA SER A 10 -8.57 14.57 2.73
C SER A 10 -9.36 14.99 1.48
N VAL A 11 -9.93 16.19 1.50
CA VAL A 11 -10.63 16.79 0.37
C VAL A 11 -9.68 17.23 -0.73
N ARG A 12 -10.12 17.14 -1.99
CA ARG A 12 -9.42 17.71 -3.16
C ARG A 12 -9.72 19.21 -3.32
N ASP A 13 -9.59 19.96 -2.24
CA ASP A 13 -9.71 21.43 -2.22
C ASP A 13 -8.33 22.04 -1.99
N PRO A 14 -7.66 22.59 -3.02
CA PRO A 14 -6.28 23.07 -2.92
C PRO A 14 -6.02 24.01 -1.75
N GLN A 15 -6.97 24.89 -1.40
CA GLN A 15 -6.78 25.81 -0.26
C GLN A 15 -6.64 25.05 1.07
N ARG A 16 -7.41 23.97 1.25
CA ARG A 16 -7.35 23.15 2.45
C ARG A 16 -6.11 22.27 2.46
N VAL A 17 -5.73 21.75 1.30
CA VAL A 17 -4.51 20.97 1.16
C VAL A 17 -3.29 21.81 1.49
N GLU A 18 -3.22 23.04 0.97
CA GLU A 18 -2.14 23.97 1.30
C GLU A 18 -2.03 24.28 2.79
N ASP A 19 -3.16 24.56 3.46
CA ASP A 19 -3.20 24.77 4.92
C ASP A 19 -2.65 23.56 5.69
N ASP A 20 -3.02 22.34 5.28
CA ASP A 20 -2.54 21.10 5.92
C ASP A 20 -1.05 20.81 5.61
N LEU A 21 -0.59 21.07 4.38
CA LEU A 21 0.82 20.91 4.01
C LEU A 21 1.72 21.89 4.78
N ASP A 22 1.25 23.11 5.02
CA ASP A 22 1.97 24.08 5.86
C ASP A 22 2.09 23.55 7.31
N ARG A 23 1.01 22.96 7.87
CA ARG A 23 1.04 22.31 9.20
C ARG A 23 2.01 21.12 9.25
N PHE A 24 2.05 20.29 8.20
CA PHE A 24 2.97 19.15 8.11
C PHE A 24 4.42 19.62 8.11
N ARG A 25 4.73 20.66 7.34
CA ARG A 25 6.07 21.24 7.26
C ARG A 25 6.48 21.86 8.60
N GLU A 26 5.57 22.57 9.26
CA GLU A 26 5.80 23.15 10.59
C GLU A 26 6.07 22.07 11.65
N SER A 27 5.51 20.88 11.45
CA SER A 27 5.71 19.70 12.30
C SER A 27 6.96 18.88 11.93
N GLY A 28 7.74 19.35 10.95
CA GLY A 28 9.01 18.75 10.54
C GLY A 28 8.90 17.55 9.59
N LEU A 29 7.72 17.31 9.02
CA LEU A 29 7.57 16.33 7.94
C LEU A 29 8.24 16.85 6.66
N ASN A 30 8.79 15.92 5.87
CA ASN A 30 9.50 16.21 4.62
C ASN A 30 9.08 15.29 3.47
N ALA A 31 8.12 14.38 3.69
CA ALA A 31 7.43 13.66 2.63
C ALA A 31 5.91 13.60 2.88
N VAL A 32 5.14 13.39 1.81
CA VAL A 32 3.68 13.22 1.88
C VAL A 32 3.22 12.21 0.83
N LEU A 33 2.34 11.31 1.24
CA LEU A 33 1.67 10.40 0.31
C LEU A 33 0.28 10.91 0.02
N HIS A 34 -0.01 11.26 -1.22
CA HIS A 34 -1.37 11.56 -1.67
C HIS A 34 -2.02 10.32 -2.25
N THR A 35 -3.27 10.08 -1.88
CA THR A 35 -4.06 9.04 -2.55
C THR A 35 -4.45 9.50 -3.96
N PHE A 36 -4.32 8.61 -4.94
CA PHE A 36 -4.69 8.86 -6.33
C PHE A 36 -5.57 7.73 -6.85
N SER A 37 -6.82 7.75 -6.37
CA SER A 37 -7.84 6.77 -6.70
C SER A 37 -8.36 6.88 -8.15
N GLU A 38 -9.18 5.93 -8.58
CA GLU A 38 -9.86 6.00 -9.89
C GLU A 38 -10.74 7.27 -10.03
N ARG A 39 -11.34 7.72 -8.91
CA ARG A 39 -12.11 8.96 -8.85
C ARG A 39 -11.21 10.17 -9.09
N ASP A 40 -10.03 10.19 -8.47
CA ASP A 40 -9.07 11.29 -8.62
C ASP A 40 -8.58 11.37 -10.06
N ARG A 41 -8.17 10.24 -10.63
CA ARG A 41 -7.75 10.13 -12.03
C ARG A 41 -8.83 10.63 -12.99
N ARG A 42 -10.10 10.30 -12.74
CA ARG A 42 -11.21 10.68 -13.61
C ARG A 42 -11.65 12.14 -13.48
N HIS A 43 -11.71 12.65 -12.26
CA HIS A 43 -12.41 13.92 -11.97
C HIS A 43 -11.52 15.02 -11.43
N TYR A 44 -10.36 14.68 -10.87
CA TYR A 44 -9.49 15.61 -10.15
C TYR A 44 -8.04 15.60 -10.66
N ARG A 45 -7.74 15.02 -11.83
CA ARG A 45 -6.35 14.91 -12.31
C ARG A 45 -5.60 16.24 -12.35
N GLU A 46 -6.21 17.30 -12.90
CA GLU A 46 -5.60 18.64 -12.91
C GLU A 46 -5.46 19.22 -11.50
N THR A 47 -6.47 19.03 -10.64
CA THR A 47 -6.42 19.44 -9.22
C THR A 47 -5.34 18.68 -8.44
N MET A 48 -5.11 17.41 -8.77
CA MET A 48 -4.03 16.63 -8.17
C MET A 48 -2.66 17.15 -8.60
N ALA A 49 -2.51 17.59 -9.86
CA ALA A 49 -1.27 18.25 -10.29
C ALA A 49 -1.01 19.53 -9.49
N ASP A 50 -2.04 20.37 -9.30
CA ASP A 50 -1.92 21.57 -8.45
C ASP A 50 -1.54 21.21 -6.99
N ILE A 51 -2.08 20.12 -6.44
CA ILE A 51 -1.78 19.63 -5.08
C ILE A 51 -0.35 19.11 -4.98
N VAL A 52 0.13 18.36 -5.98
CA VAL A 52 1.51 17.87 -6.05
C VAL A 52 2.49 19.04 -6.15
N ASP A 53 2.23 19.99 -7.06
CA ASP A 53 3.02 21.22 -7.18
C ASP A 53 3.08 21.98 -5.84
N ALA A 54 1.94 22.15 -5.15
CA ALA A 54 1.88 22.79 -3.84
C ALA A 54 2.68 22.04 -2.76
N SER A 55 2.79 20.71 -2.87
CA SER A 55 3.60 19.87 -1.98
C SER A 55 5.09 20.08 -2.27
N HIS A 56 5.49 20.10 -3.54
CA HIS A 56 6.87 20.38 -3.96
C HIS A 56 7.33 21.79 -3.59
N GLU A 57 6.48 22.80 -3.73
CA GLU A 57 6.78 24.19 -3.31
C GLU A 57 7.12 24.30 -1.81
N ARG A 58 6.61 23.36 -1.00
CA ARG A 58 6.86 23.25 0.45
C ARG A 58 8.02 22.34 0.80
N GLY A 59 8.62 21.68 -0.20
CA GLY A 59 9.82 20.86 -0.08
C GLY A 59 9.55 19.41 0.31
N PHE A 60 8.34 18.90 0.03
CA PHE A 60 8.01 17.50 0.26
C PHE A 60 8.48 16.61 -0.89
N THR A 61 8.98 15.41 -0.57
CA THR A 61 8.92 14.25 -1.49
C THR A 61 7.47 13.81 -1.61
N VAL A 62 6.97 13.60 -2.83
CA VAL A 62 5.57 13.28 -3.08
C VAL A 62 5.38 11.84 -3.57
N TYR A 63 4.67 11.07 -2.75
CA TYR A 63 4.25 9.71 -3.07
C TYR A 63 2.82 9.74 -3.64
N LEU A 64 2.54 8.96 -4.69
CA LEU A 64 1.17 8.68 -5.13
C LEU A 64 0.83 7.20 -4.94
N ASN A 65 -0.33 6.96 -4.34
CA ASN A 65 -0.85 5.63 -4.03
C ASN A 65 -2.09 5.30 -4.88
N PRO A 66 -2.18 4.11 -5.53
CA PRO A 66 -3.34 3.68 -6.31
C PRO A 66 -4.49 3.22 -5.40
N TRP A 67 -4.90 4.08 -4.47
CA TRP A 67 -5.83 3.82 -3.36
C TRP A 67 -7.07 3.05 -3.82
N SER A 68 -7.17 1.79 -3.37
CA SER A 68 -8.21 0.80 -3.70
C SER A 68 -8.47 0.54 -5.19
N VAL A 69 -7.58 0.92 -6.10
CA VAL A 69 -7.74 0.71 -7.54
C VAL A 69 -7.89 -0.79 -7.81
N GLY A 70 -8.96 -1.17 -8.51
CA GLY A 70 -9.28 -2.58 -8.76
C GLY A 70 -9.60 -3.41 -7.50
N ARG A 71 -9.66 -2.82 -6.29
CA ARG A 71 -9.76 -3.53 -4.99
C ARG A 71 -8.66 -4.59 -4.78
N VAL A 72 -7.43 -4.25 -5.16
CA VAL A 72 -6.25 -5.11 -4.98
C VAL A 72 -5.06 -4.35 -4.38
N PHE A 73 -5.30 -3.14 -3.87
CA PHE A 73 -4.36 -2.31 -3.13
C PHE A 73 -5.08 -1.79 -1.88
N GLY A 74 -4.31 -1.42 -0.85
CA GLY A 74 -4.83 -0.83 0.39
C GLY A 74 -5.78 0.36 0.16
N GLY A 75 -6.78 0.48 1.05
CA GLY A 75 -7.63 1.67 1.15
C GLY A 75 -9.15 1.50 1.13
N GLU A 76 -9.84 2.61 1.41
CA GLU A 76 -11.29 2.70 1.60
C GLU A 76 -12.04 3.29 0.38
N ALA A 77 -11.35 3.55 -0.73
CA ALA A 77 -11.97 4.04 -1.95
C ALA A 77 -12.76 2.93 -2.68
N LEU A 78 -13.78 3.35 -3.44
CA LEU A 78 -14.51 2.44 -4.32
C LEU A 78 -13.77 2.29 -5.65
N SER A 79 -13.74 1.07 -6.19
CA SER A 79 -13.26 0.80 -7.54
C SER A 79 -14.44 0.76 -8.53
N GLU A 80 -14.42 1.65 -9.51
CA GLU A 80 -15.35 1.64 -10.64
C GLU A 80 -14.87 0.70 -11.76
N PHE A 81 -13.56 0.45 -11.86
CA PHE A 81 -12.93 -0.45 -12.83
C PHE A 81 -13.64 -1.80 -12.83
N ILE A 82 -13.76 -2.44 -11.67
CA ILE A 82 -14.43 -3.74 -11.52
C ILE A 82 -15.94 -3.71 -11.83
N GLY A 83 -16.58 -2.55 -11.67
CA GLY A 83 -17.99 -2.37 -12.02
C GLY A 83 -18.21 -2.20 -13.53
N THR A 84 -17.22 -1.67 -14.24
CA THR A 84 -17.26 -1.41 -15.69
C THR A 84 -16.59 -2.51 -16.52
N HIS A 85 -15.68 -3.28 -15.91
CA HIS A 85 -14.95 -4.41 -16.50
C HIS A 85 -15.13 -5.67 -15.64
N PRO A 86 -16.37 -6.15 -15.46
CA PRO A 86 -16.61 -7.29 -14.60
C PRO A 86 -15.96 -8.59 -15.13
N GLU A 87 -15.60 -8.67 -16.41
CA GLU A 87 -14.79 -9.75 -16.98
C GLU A 87 -13.35 -9.80 -16.48
N SER A 88 -12.79 -8.65 -16.05
CA SER A 88 -11.44 -8.53 -15.50
C SER A 88 -11.36 -8.92 -14.02
N CYS A 89 -12.50 -9.22 -13.39
CA CYS A 89 -12.58 -9.63 -12.00
C CYS A 89 -11.94 -10.99 -11.72
N GLN A 90 -11.46 -11.15 -10.50
CA GLN A 90 -11.08 -12.43 -9.92
C GLN A 90 -12.28 -13.38 -9.89
N VAL A 91 -11.98 -14.67 -10.05
CA VAL A 91 -12.99 -15.74 -10.01
C VAL A 91 -12.56 -16.74 -8.97
N LEU A 92 -13.44 -17.03 -8.03
CA LEU A 92 -13.27 -18.05 -7.01
C LEU A 92 -13.14 -19.43 -7.67
N SER A 93 -12.46 -20.37 -7.00
CA SER A 93 -12.30 -21.73 -7.53
C SER A 93 -13.62 -22.48 -7.73
N THR A 94 -14.70 -22.05 -7.07
CA THR A 94 -16.09 -22.51 -7.25
C THR A 94 -16.76 -21.95 -8.50
N GLY A 95 -16.21 -20.90 -9.10
CA GLY A 95 -16.70 -20.25 -10.31
C GLY A 95 -17.38 -18.89 -10.08
N ASP A 96 -17.58 -18.48 -8.83
CA ASP A 96 -18.18 -17.18 -8.50
C ASP A 96 -17.20 -16.04 -8.80
N ARG A 97 -17.74 -14.93 -9.31
CA ARG A 97 -16.95 -13.73 -9.59
C ARG A 97 -16.88 -12.86 -8.35
N LEU A 98 -15.71 -12.31 -8.08
CA LEU A 98 -15.46 -11.46 -6.93
C LEU A 98 -15.18 -10.02 -7.35
N PRO A 99 -15.52 -9.04 -6.51
CA PRO A 99 -15.37 -7.63 -6.82
C PRO A 99 -13.92 -7.16 -6.58
N ALA A 100 -12.95 -7.80 -7.23
CA ALA A 100 -11.56 -7.35 -7.30
C ALA A 100 -10.95 -7.73 -8.64
N ALA A 101 -10.04 -6.92 -9.17
CA ALA A 101 -9.39 -7.15 -10.45
C ALA A 101 -8.40 -8.32 -10.38
N CYS A 102 -8.22 -9.01 -11.50
CA CYS A 102 -7.21 -10.05 -11.63
C CYS A 102 -5.88 -9.45 -12.13
N PHE A 103 -4.78 -9.66 -11.41
CA PHE A 103 -3.44 -9.22 -11.85
C PHE A 103 -3.00 -9.79 -13.20
N ASN A 104 -3.58 -10.90 -13.62
CA ASN A 104 -3.30 -11.54 -14.91
C ASN A 104 -4.22 -11.08 -16.04
N ASP A 105 -5.16 -10.17 -15.77
CA ASP A 105 -6.05 -9.65 -16.80
C ASP A 105 -5.38 -8.50 -17.58
N PRO A 106 -5.33 -8.57 -18.92
CA PRO A 106 -4.64 -7.57 -19.73
C PRO A 106 -5.29 -6.19 -19.67
N ASP A 107 -6.61 -6.11 -19.48
CA ASP A 107 -7.31 -4.82 -19.43
C ASP A 107 -7.00 -4.11 -18.10
N PHE A 108 -6.85 -4.86 -17.00
CA PHE A 108 -6.37 -4.31 -15.74
C PHE A 108 -4.90 -3.87 -15.82
N ARG A 109 -4.01 -4.67 -16.44
CA ARG A 109 -2.60 -4.28 -16.67
C ARG A 109 -2.48 -3.04 -17.55
N GLU A 110 -3.32 -2.90 -18.58
CA GLU A 110 -3.38 -1.67 -19.38
C GLU A 110 -3.85 -0.49 -18.53
N TYR A 111 -4.94 -0.65 -17.77
CA TYR A 111 -5.45 0.41 -16.89
C TYR A 111 -4.38 0.92 -15.92
N MET A 112 -3.59 0.02 -15.33
CA MET A 112 -2.52 0.40 -14.39
C MET A 112 -1.35 1.09 -15.08
N ARG A 113 -1.00 0.71 -16.32
CA ARG A 113 0.00 1.46 -17.10
C ARG A 113 -0.46 2.87 -17.42
N GLU A 114 -1.74 3.05 -17.76
CA GLU A 114 -2.30 4.38 -17.94
C GLU A 114 -2.36 5.17 -16.62
N TRP A 115 -2.66 4.51 -15.49
CA TRP A 115 -2.63 5.13 -14.17
C TRP A 115 -1.22 5.63 -13.82
N ILE A 116 -0.17 4.83 -14.08
CA ILE A 116 1.24 5.24 -13.91
C ILE A 116 1.56 6.46 -14.79
N ALA A 117 1.13 6.45 -16.05
CA ALA A 117 1.35 7.56 -16.96
C ALA A 117 0.66 8.85 -16.47
N ASP A 118 -0.56 8.74 -15.94
CA ASP A 118 -1.28 9.86 -15.35
C ASP A 118 -0.63 10.33 -14.04
N ALA A 119 -0.15 9.42 -13.18
CA ALA A 119 0.58 9.74 -11.95
C ALA A 119 1.89 10.48 -12.24
N ALA A 120 2.64 10.05 -13.26
CA ALA A 120 3.82 10.75 -13.75
C ALA A 120 3.48 12.13 -14.33
N ALA A 121 2.37 12.25 -15.07
CA ALA A 121 1.93 13.53 -15.61
C ALA A 121 1.44 14.52 -14.53
N VAL A 122 0.93 14.01 -13.41
CA VAL A 122 0.57 14.78 -12.21
C VAL A 122 1.81 15.25 -11.44
N GLY A 123 2.96 14.61 -11.64
CA GLY A 123 4.24 15.03 -11.07
C GLY A 123 4.67 14.27 -9.82
N ALA A 124 4.21 13.04 -9.61
CA ALA A 124 4.70 12.19 -8.51
C ALA A 124 6.24 12.07 -8.53
N ASP A 125 6.86 11.86 -7.36
CA ASP A 125 8.26 11.44 -7.26
C ASP A 125 8.35 9.91 -7.11
N VAL A 126 7.47 9.34 -6.28
CA VAL A 126 7.43 7.92 -5.94
C VAL A 126 6.03 7.36 -6.14
N LEU A 127 5.92 6.17 -6.73
CA LEU A 127 4.66 5.41 -6.76
C LEU A 127 4.68 4.36 -5.65
N PHE A 128 3.69 4.46 -4.75
CA PHE A 128 3.56 3.60 -3.57
C PHE A 128 2.54 2.48 -3.83
N TRP A 129 3.05 1.28 -4.09
CA TRP A 129 2.30 0.05 -4.28
C TRP A 129 1.92 -0.53 -2.92
N ASP A 130 0.72 -0.18 -2.48
CA ASP A 130 0.21 -0.40 -1.13
C ASP A 130 -0.47 -1.75 -0.99
N GLU A 131 0.19 -2.64 -0.24
CA GLU A 131 -0.25 -4.00 0.06
C GLU A 131 -0.85 -4.74 -1.16
N PRO A 132 -0.15 -4.92 -2.31
CA PRO A 132 -0.74 -5.59 -3.46
C PRO A 132 -1.21 -7.01 -3.11
N HIS A 133 -2.52 -7.27 -3.16
CA HIS A 133 -3.12 -8.52 -2.64
C HIS A 133 -4.14 -9.15 -3.59
N TRP A 134 -4.26 -10.48 -3.51
CA TRP A 134 -5.42 -11.20 -4.02
C TRP A 134 -6.63 -10.93 -3.13
N TYR A 135 -7.85 -11.21 -3.57
CA TYR A 135 -9.03 -10.93 -2.74
C TYR A 135 -8.95 -11.58 -1.35
N ILE A 136 -8.98 -10.76 -0.30
CA ILE A 136 -9.00 -11.16 1.11
C ILE A 136 -10.45 -11.07 1.63
N PRO A 137 -11.16 -12.19 1.83
CA PRO A 137 -12.56 -12.20 2.25
C PRO A 137 -12.83 -11.45 3.56
N GLU A 138 -11.92 -11.59 4.52
CA GLU A 138 -12.02 -11.05 5.88
C GLU A 138 -12.12 -9.53 5.88
N TRP A 139 -11.51 -8.86 4.90
CA TRP A 139 -11.53 -7.40 4.77
C TRP A 139 -12.88 -6.87 4.27
N PHE A 140 -13.78 -7.75 3.83
CA PHE A 140 -15.07 -7.39 3.25
C PHE A 140 -16.26 -8.03 3.96
N ASP A 141 -16.06 -8.54 5.19
CA ASP A 141 -17.06 -9.29 5.95
C ASP A 141 -17.64 -10.48 5.16
N GLU A 142 -16.82 -11.10 4.30
CA GLU A 142 -17.18 -12.25 3.48
C GLU A 142 -16.43 -13.49 3.96
N GLU A 143 -17.06 -14.66 3.80
CA GLU A 143 -16.42 -15.96 4.05
C GLU A 143 -16.42 -16.77 2.76
N PHE A 144 -15.27 -17.34 2.42
CA PHE A 144 -15.17 -18.30 1.33
C PHE A 144 -15.66 -19.68 1.79
N PRO A 145 -16.28 -20.47 0.89
CA PRO A 145 -16.49 -21.88 1.13
C PRO A 145 -15.17 -22.59 1.47
N ASP A 146 -15.20 -23.56 2.38
CA ASP A 146 -14.01 -24.30 2.83
C ASP A 146 -13.10 -24.73 1.66
N GLY A 147 -11.87 -24.23 1.66
CA GLY A 147 -10.84 -24.54 0.65
C GLY A 147 -11.02 -23.87 -0.71
N ALA A 148 -11.97 -22.94 -0.84
CA ALA A 148 -12.09 -22.08 -2.01
C ALA A 148 -10.98 -21.01 -2.02
N TRP A 149 -10.55 -20.59 -3.22
CA TRP A 149 -9.41 -19.71 -3.40
C TRP A 149 -9.51 -18.92 -4.70
N THR A 150 -8.77 -17.82 -4.78
CA THR A 150 -8.69 -16.96 -5.96
C THR A 150 -7.25 -16.93 -6.48
N CYS A 151 -7.00 -16.68 -7.76
CA CYS A 151 -7.94 -16.47 -8.84
C CYS A 151 -7.92 -17.66 -9.83
N ARG A 152 -9.09 -18.19 -10.16
CA ARG A 152 -9.30 -19.28 -11.15
C ARG A 152 -10.02 -18.81 -12.41
N CYS A 153 -9.89 -17.53 -12.78
CA CYS A 153 -10.48 -17.01 -14.02
C CYS A 153 -9.89 -17.70 -15.27
N GLU A 154 -10.48 -17.49 -16.45
CA GLU A 154 -10.01 -18.12 -17.69
C GLU A 154 -8.56 -17.76 -18.03
N ARG A 155 -8.11 -16.54 -17.66
CA ARG A 155 -6.73 -16.07 -17.87
C ARG A 155 -5.75 -16.82 -16.98
N CYS A 156 -6.00 -16.88 -15.68
CA CYS A 156 -5.17 -17.65 -14.75
C CYS A 156 -5.10 -19.12 -15.13
N GLN A 157 -6.22 -19.74 -15.51
CA GLN A 157 -6.24 -21.14 -15.96
C GLN A 157 -5.41 -21.37 -17.23
N LYS A 158 -5.34 -20.38 -18.13
CA LYS A 158 -4.53 -20.43 -19.34
C LYS A 158 -3.04 -20.30 -18.99
N LEU A 159 -2.65 -19.26 -18.26
CA LEU A 159 -1.26 -19.00 -17.86
C LEU A 159 -0.68 -20.17 -17.04
N TYR A 160 -1.46 -20.69 -16.09
CA TYR A 160 -1.06 -21.86 -15.31
C TYR A 160 -0.76 -23.08 -16.20
N ARG A 161 -1.59 -23.32 -17.23
CA ARG A 161 -1.35 -24.43 -18.16
C ARG A 161 -0.11 -24.20 -19.02
N GLU A 162 0.14 -22.96 -19.42
CA GLU A 162 1.33 -22.60 -20.19
C GLU A 162 2.60 -22.81 -19.37
N GLU A 163 2.56 -22.52 -18.07
CA GLU A 163 3.70 -22.68 -17.15
C GLU A 163 3.95 -24.14 -16.75
N TYR A 164 2.90 -24.85 -16.31
CA TYR A 164 3.05 -26.17 -15.67
C TYR A 164 2.65 -27.36 -16.57
N ASP A 165 2.23 -27.11 -17.81
CA ASP A 165 1.71 -28.12 -18.78
C ASP A 165 0.58 -29.00 -18.20
N GLU A 166 -0.23 -28.45 -17.29
CA GLU A 166 -1.33 -29.18 -16.66
C GLU A 166 -2.59 -28.31 -16.48
N ARG A 167 -3.70 -28.95 -16.10
CA ARG A 167 -4.93 -28.21 -15.81
C ARG A 167 -4.85 -27.61 -14.42
N MET A 168 -5.07 -26.29 -14.31
CA MET A 168 -5.20 -25.60 -13.03
C MET A 168 -6.20 -26.30 -12.10
N PRO A 169 -5.74 -26.78 -10.92
CA PRO A 169 -6.56 -27.44 -9.91
C PRO A 169 -7.84 -26.67 -9.54
N ALA A 170 -8.81 -27.36 -8.96
CA ALA A 170 -9.98 -26.72 -8.33
C ALA A 170 -9.77 -26.56 -6.82
N THR A 171 -9.00 -27.45 -6.20
CA THR A 171 -8.57 -27.39 -4.81
C THR A 171 -7.25 -26.64 -4.70
N ARG A 172 -7.07 -25.87 -3.62
CA ARG A 172 -5.81 -25.17 -3.35
C ARG A 172 -4.69 -26.18 -3.07
N THR A 173 -3.50 -25.88 -3.55
CA THR A 173 -2.27 -26.67 -3.38
C THR A 173 -1.10 -25.71 -3.32
N ASP A 174 0.06 -26.13 -2.79
CA ASP A 174 1.27 -25.28 -2.75
C ASP A 174 1.63 -24.69 -4.13
N ARG A 175 1.44 -25.45 -5.22
CA ARG A 175 1.65 -24.97 -6.60
C ARG A 175 0.71 -23.84 -7.03
N ILE A 176 -0.49 -23.79 -6.47
CA ILE A 176 -1.43 -22.67 -6.70
C ILE A 176 -0.90 -21.43 -5.99
N ASP A 177 -0.35 -21.58 -4.78
CA ASP A 177 0.24 -20.46 -4.04
C ASP A 177 1.48 -19.93 -4.76
N GLU A 178 2.39 -20.82 -5.20
CA GLU A 178 3.54 -20.46 -6.04
C GLU A 178 3.11 -19.69 -7.31
N PHE A 179 2.06 -20.16 -7.99
CA PHE A 179 1.54 -19.48 -9.19
C PHE A 179 0.95 -18.09 -8.88
N ARG A 180 0.24 -17.95 -7.76
CA ARG A 180 -0.35 -16.69 -7.30
C ARG A 180 0.74 -15.67 -6.96
N GLU A 181 1.77 -16.10 -6.24
CA GLU A 181 2.93 -15.27 -5.91
C GLU A 181 3.68 -14.85 -7.17
N ALA A 182 3.99 -15.79 -8.06
CA ALA A 182 4.66 -15.49 -9.33
C ALA A 182 3.83 -14.54 -10.23
N SER A 183 2.51 -14.68 -10.24
CA SER A 183 1.61 -13.79 -10.99
C SER A 183 1.60 -12.37 -10.42
N LEU A 184 1.62 -12.24 -9.09
CA LEU A 184 1.69 -10.94 -8.41
C LEU A 184 3.05 -10.28 -8.63
N LEU A 185 4.15 -11.03 -8.45
CA LEU A 185 5.50 -10.54 -8.71
C LEU A 185 5.65 -10.09 -10.17
N SER A 186 5.18 -10.88 -11.13
CA SER A 186 5.19 -10.51 -12.55
C SER A 186 4.36 -9.26 -12.85
N PHE A 187 3.29 -9.01 -12.10
CA PHE A 187 2.54 -7.76 -12.21
C PHE A 187 3.37 -6.59 -11.68
N LEU A 188 3.96 -6.72 -10.50
CA LEU A 188 4.79 -5.69 -9.90
C LEU A 188 6.02 -5.37 -10.76
N GLU A 189 6.76 -6.37 -11.24
CA GLU A 189 7.90 -6.17 -12.15
C GLU A 189 7.50 -5.39 -13.42
N GLU A 190 6.33 -5.69 -14.00
CA GLU A 190 5.84 -4.95 -15.16
C GLU A 190 5.51 -3.49 -14.80
N MET A 191 4.79 -3.27 -13.69
CA MET A 191 4.38 -1.94 -13.26
C MET A 191 5.59 -1.10 -12.86
N MET A 192 6.50 -1.63 -12.04
CA MET A 192 7.73 -0.96 -11.60
C MET A 192 8.65 -0.64 -12.79
N GLY A 193 8.80 -1.58 -13.73
CA GLY A 193 9.52 -1.33 -14.98
C GLY A 193 8.84 -0.30 -15.88
N HIS A 194 7.53 -0.08 -15.75
CA HIS A 194 6.82 1.01 -16.43
C HIS A 194 7.03 2.36 -15.71
N THR A 195 6.95 2.38 -14.38
CA THR A 195 7.26 3.54 -13.53
C THR A 195 8.65 4.09 -13.80
N ALA A 196 9.66 3.22 -13.80
CA ALA A 196 11.06 3.59 -14.03
C ALA A 196 11.29 4.27 -15.40
N ARG A 197 10.46 3.98 -16.42
CA ARG A 197 10.56 4.64 -17.74
C ARG A 197 10.15 6.11 -17.71
N TYR A 198 9.36 6.51 -16.71
CA TYR A 198 9.05 7.92 -16.45
C TYR A 198 10.08 8.60 -15.54
N GLY A 199 11.08 7.85 -15.04
CA GLY A 199 12.09 8.36 -14.12
C GLY A 199 11.58 8.54 -12.69
N LEU A 200 10.50 7.84 -12.34
CA LEU A 200 9.93 7.81 -10.99
C LEU A 200 10.48 6.62 -10.20
N GLU A 201 10.46 6.73 -8.88
CA GLU A 201 10.83 5.65 -7.96
C GLU A 201 9.62 4.75 -7.63
N ASN A 202 9.89 3.51 -7.26
CA ASN A 202 8.89 2.56 -6.77
C ASN A 202 9.10 2.24 -5.29
N ALA A 203 8.03 2.43 -4.52
CA ALA A 203 7.92 1.92 -3.16
C ALA A 203 6.88 0.80 -3.12
N VAL A 204 7.23 -0.36 -2.59
CA VAL A 204 6.27 -1.46 -2.41
C VAL A 204 6.12 -1.76 -0.93
N CYS A 205 4.89 -1.67 -0.43
CA CYS A 205 4.52 -2.07 0.93
C CYS A 205 3.98 -3.49 0.91
N LEU A 206 4.59 -4.38 1.68
CA LEU A 206 4.10 -5.74 1.90
C LEU A 206 3.48 -5.85 3.29
N LEU A 207 2.35 -6.54 3.37
CA LEU A 207 1.74 -6.90 4.65
C LEU A 207 2.76 -7.66 5.52
N PRO A 208 2.84 -7.40 6.83
CA PRO A 208 3.89 -7.89 7.74
C PRO A 208 3.77 -9.39 8.08
N LEU A 209 2.92 -10.14 7.36
CA LEU A 209 2.66 -11.56 7.57
C LEU A 209 3.10 -12.38 6.36
N GLU A 210 3.89 -13.43 6.59
CA GLU A 210 4.31 -14.40 5.57
C GLU A 210 3.18 -15.42 5.25
N ASP A 211 2.06 -14.94 4.69
CA ASP A 211 0.92 -15.77 4.30
C ASP A 211 0.61 -15.63 2.79
N PRO A 212 0.53 -16.74 2.02
CA PRO A 212 0.23 -16.70 0.59
C PRO A 212 -1.18 -16.16 0.26
N ASP A 213 -2.07 -16.02 1.23
CA ASP A 213 -3.33 -15.30 1.03
C ASP A 213 -3.16 -13.78 0.93
N HIS A 214 -2.15 -13.24 1.60
CA HIS A 214 -1.94 -11.80 1.80
C HIS A 214 -0.93 -11.19 0.83
N GLY A 215 -0.29 -11.99 -0.05
CA GLY A 215 0.60 -11.46 -1.09
C GLY A 215 1.82 -12.34 -1.32
N LEU A 216 3.01 -11.73 -1.27
CA LEU A 216 4.31 -12.41 -1.42
C LEU A 216 4.82 -12.86 -0.05
N ARG A 217 5.01 -14.16 0.17
CA ARG A 217 5.70 -14.66 1.37
C ARG A 217 7.19 -14.31 1.38
N ASP A 218 7.83 -14.43 0.23
CA ASP A 218 9.28 -14.30 0.10
C ASP A 218 9.64 -12.87 -0.34
N TRP A 219 9.90 -12.01 0.64
CA TRP A 219 10.22 -10.61 0.40
C TRP A 219 11.58 -10.45 -0.29
N GLU A 220 12.48 -11.43 -0.17
CA GLU A 220 13.77 -11.44 -0.84
C GLU A 220 13.59 -11.50 -2.36
N GLN A 221 12.56 -12.22 -2.86
CA GLN A 221 12.26 -12.24 -4.29
C GLN A 221 11.89 -10.86 -4.82
N LEU A 222 11.09 -10.10 -4.08
CA LEU A 222 10.75 -8.73 -4.45
C LEU A 222 11.97 -7.80 -4.33
N ALA A 223 12.70 -7.87 -3.22
CA ALA A 223 13.89 -7.05 -2.99
C ALA A 223 14.98 -7.27 -4.06
N ALA A 224 15.06 -8.47 -4.62
CA ALA A 224 15.98 -8.81 -5.70
C ALA A 224 15.55 -8.35 -7.10
N THR A 225 14.32 -7.83 -7.27
CA THR A 225 13.84 -7.35 -8.58
C THR A 225 14.54 -6.07 -9.01
N ASP A 226 14.63 -5.88 -10.33
CA ASP A 226 15.02 -4.59 -10.88
C ASP A 226 13.88 -3.57 -10.64
N HIS A 227 14.25 -2.31 -10.43
CA HIS A 227 13.33 -1.15 -10.33
C HIS A 227 12.53 -1.01 -9.04
N LEU A 228 12.82 -1.80 -8.01
CA LEU A 228 12.41 -1.46 -6.65
C LEU A 228 13.41 -0.44 -6.08
N ASP A 229 12.90 0.63 -5.47
CA ASP A 229 13.73 1.68 -4.85
C ASP A 229 13.51 1.74 -3.33
N VAL A 230 12.27 1.51 -2.88
CA VAL A 230 11.90 1.50 -1.46
C VAL A 230 11.17 0.21 -1.10
N LEU A 231 11.70 -0.53 -0.14
CA LEU A 231 11.00 -1.67 0.49
C LEU A 231 10.29 -1.18 1.75
N ALA A 232 8.98 -1.38 1.81
CA ALA A 232 8.14 -0.95 2.91
C ALA A 232 7.35 -2.11 3.52
N THR A 233 6.98 -1.95 4.80
CA THR A 233 5.94 -2.74 5.46
C THR A 233 5.23 -1.90 6.51
N ASP A 234 4.08 -2.38 6.94
CA ASP A 234 3.11 -1.75 7.84
C ASP A 234 2.78 -2.69 9.01
N PRO A 235 3.65 -2.77 10.05
CA PRO A 235 3.41 -3.59 11.22
C PRO A 235 2.32 -2.99 12.12
N TYR A 236 1.08 -2.95 11.64
CA TYR A 236 -0.11 -2.45 12.34
C TYR A 236 -0.52 -3.39 13.47
N TRP A 237 0.16 -3.25 14.61
CA TRP A 237 0.05 -4.15 15.77
C TRP A 237 -1.40 -4.36 16.23
N ALA A 238 -2.24 -3.32 16.24
CA ALA A 238 -3.61 -3.44 16.71
C ALA A 238 -4.52 -4.16 15.69
N ILE A 239 -4.19 -4.14 14.39
CA ILE A 239 -4.92 -4.93 13.38
C ILE A 239 -4.53 -6.40 13.42
N HIS A 240 -3.27 -6.67 13.72
CA HIS A 240 -2.73 -8.03 13.77
C HIS A 240 -2.86 -8.72 15.13
N ASP A 241 -3.45 -8.05 16.14
CA ASP A 241 -3.50 -8.52 17.53
C ASP A 241 -2.11 -8.87 18.10
N GLU A 242 -1.09 -8.08 17.71
CA GLU A 242 0.31 -8.24 18.11
C GLU A 242 0.76 -7.18 19.13
N GLU A 243 1.88 -7.42 19.82
CA GLU A 243 2.42 -6.50 20.85
C GLU A 243 3.32 -5.40 20.23
N SER A 244 3.06 -4.15 20.62
CA SER A 244 3.97 -3.01 20.38
C SER A 244 4.88 -2.78 21.60
N PRO A 245 6.18 -2.49 21.42
CA PRO A 245 6.86 -2.23 20.15
C PRO A 245 7.47 -3.46 19.46
N GLU A 246 7.39 -4.65 20.04
CA GLU A 246 8.14 -5.83 19.59
C GLU A 246 7.85 -6.22 18.14
N PHE A 247 6.58 -6.19 17.72
CA PHE A 247 6.19 -6.50 16.34
C PHE A 247 6.78 -5.51 15.33
N VAL A 248 6.73 -4.22 15.66
CA VAL A 248 7.28 -3.14 14.83
C VAL A 248 8.81 -3.23 14.74
N ALA A 249 9.48 -3.53 15.85
CA ALA A 249 10.92 -3.72 15.88
C ALA A 249 11.35 -4.89 15.00
N SER A 250 10.64 -6.03 15.07
CA SER A 250 10.93 -7.20 14.25
C SER A 250 10.74 -6.93 12.75
N ALA A 251 9.65 -6.26 12.37
CA ALA A 251 9.40 -5.89 10.99
C ALA A 251 10.45 -4.89 10.46
N THR A 252 10.86 -3.94 11.31
CA THR A 252 11.92 -2.98 11.01
C THR A 252 13.26 -3.68 10.73
N GLU A 253 13.66 -4.63 11.58
CA GLU A 253 14.90 -5.41 11.38
C GLU A 253 14.90 -6.14 10.03
N THR A 254 13.77 -6.76 9.66
CA THR A 254 13.62 -7.44 8.37
C THR A 254 13.77 -6.49 7.19
N VAL A 255 13.04 -5.36 7.19
CA VAL A 255 13.09 -4.38 6.09
C VAL A 255 14.47 -3.75 5.97
N VAL A 256 15.08 -3.34 7.09
CA VAL A 256 16.43 -2.75 7.08
C VAL A 256 17.46 -3.76 6.56
N SER A 257 17.45 -5.01 7.06
CA SER A 257 18.39 -6.04 6.62
C SER A 257 18.28 -6.34 5.12
N LEU A 258 17.05 -6.48 4.60
CA LEU A 258 16.83 -6.70 3.17
C LEU A 258 17.25 -5.48 2.35
N SER A 259 16.92 -4.27 2.83
CA SER A 259 17.28 -3.04 2.13
C SER A 259 18.80 -2.85 2.04
N GLU A 260 19.55 -3.14 3.12
CA GLU A 260 21.02 -3.14 3.10
C GLU A 260 21.60 -4.20 2.15
N GLN A 261 20.99 -5.38 2.08
CA GLN A 261 21.44 -6.47 1.20
C GLN A 261 21.25 -6.13 -0.28
N TYR A 262 20.18 -5.41 -0.62
CA TYR A 262 19.76 -5.14 -1.99
C TYR A 262 19.96 -3.68 -2.46
N ASP A 263 20.56 -2.82 -1.62
CA ASP A 263 20.80 -1.39 -1.90
C ASP A 263 19.49 -0.62 -2.14
N LEU A 264 18.51 -0.85 -1.26
CA LEU A 264 17.19 -0.21 -1.27
C LEU A 264 17.07 0.78 -0.10
N THR A 265 16.06 1.66 -0.18
CA THR A 265 15.62 2.46 0.95
C THR A 265 14.66 1.65 1.82
N SER A 266 14.88 1.65 3.13
CA SER A 266 13.97 1.01 4.09
C SER A 266 12.85 1.96 4.53
N GLN A 267 11.61 1.49 4.57
CA GLN A 267 10.46 2.29 5.03
C GLN A 267 9.54 1.52 5.98
N ILE A 268 9.07 2.19 7.04
CA ILE A 268 8.08 1.63 7.98
C ILE A 268 6.88 2.54 8.11
N TRP A 269 5.68 1.94 8.10
CA TRP A 269 4.40 2.61 8.31
C TRP A 269 3.85 2.34 9.72
N ILE A 270 3.58 3.41 10.46
CA ILE A 270 3.01 3.38 11.81
C ILE A 270 1.48 3.47 11.70
N GLN A 271 0.78 2.68 12.51
CA GLN A 271 -0.68 2.69 12.56
C GLN A 271 -1.20 4.00 13.16
N GLY A 272 -2.00 4.74 12.39
CA GLY A 272 -2.69 5.96 12.80
C GLY A 272 -4.21 5.88 12.60
N PHE A 273 -4.78 4.68 12.62
CA PHE A 273 -6.19 4.41 12.34
C PHE A 273 -6.75 3.29 13.22
N ARG A 274 -8.06 3.32 13.48
CA ARG A 274 -8.80 2.34 14.31
C ARG A 274 -8.19 2.08 15.70
N LEU A 275 -7.59 3.11 16.29
CA LEU A 275 -7.04 3.06 17.65
C LEU A 275 -8.03 3.65 18.66
N ASP A 276 -8.15 3.03 19.83
CA ASP A 276 -8.95 3.55 20.94
C ASP A 276 -8.25 4.73 21.66
N ASP A 277 -8.95 5.36 22.60
CA ASP A 277 -8.43 6.50 23.37
C ASP A 277 -7.63 6.11 24.63
N ALA A 278 -7.31 4.83 24.79
CA ALA A 278 -6.65 4.33 25.98
C ALA A 278 -5.21 4.87 26.07
N PRO A 279 -4.74 5.31 27.26
CA PRO A 279 -3.38 5.82 27.43
C PRO A 279 -2.27 4.85 26.97
N GLU A 280 -2.51 3.54 27.12
CA GLU A 280 -1.65 2.47 26.62
C GLU A 280 -1.53 2.51 25.09
N THR A 281 -2.63 2.63 24.36
CA THR A 281 -2.66 2.69 22.89
C THR A 281 -1.91 3.90 22.37
N ILE A 282 -2.07 5.06 23.02
CA ILE A 282 -1.30 6.27 22.68
C ILE A 282 0.20 6.08 22.99
N ALA A 283 0.55 5.34 24.04
CA ALA A 283 1.93 4.98 24.32
C ALA A 283 2.48 3.99 23.28
N ASP A 284 1.67 3.07 22.77
CA ASP A 284 2.05 2.11 21.74
C ASP A 284 2.41 2.81 20.43
N VAL A 285 1.70 3.87 20.04
CA VAL A 285 2.06 4.70 18.87
C VAL A 285 3.47 5.29 19.05
N ARG A 286 3.80 5.79 20.25
CA ARG A 286 5.14 6.34 20.55
C ARG A 286 6.20 5.26 20.50
N ASN A 287 5.93 4.13 21.15
CA ASN A 287 6.87 3.02 21.23
C ASN A 287 7.13 2.41 19.84
N ALA A 288 6.09 2.25 19.02
CA ALA A 288 6.18 1.80 17.63
C ALA A 288 7.02 2.77 16.79
N THR A 289 6.71 4.07 16.84
CA THR A 289 7.45 5.10 16.09
C THR A 289 8.93 5.10 16.49
N ARG A 290 9.21 5.05 17.80
CA ARG A 290 10.58 5.00 18.31
C ARG A 290 11.29 3.71 17.91
N ALA A 291 10.62 2.57 17.93
CA ALA A 291 11.20 1.29 17.52
C ALA A 291 11.64 1.30 16.04
N ALA A 292 10.84 1.90 15.16
CA ALA A 292 11.23 2.08 13.76
C ALA A 292 12.47 2.97 13.62
N ILE A 293 12.50 4.11 14.32
CA ILE A 293 13.63 5.06 14.28
C ILE A 293 14.91 4.44 14.87
N ASP A 294 14.82 3.84 16.07
CA ASP A 294 15.95 3.21 16.75
C ASP A 294 16.46 1.97 15.98
N GLY A 295 15.59 1.34 15.19
CA GLY A 295 15.93 0.26 14.26
C GLY A 295 16.72 0.70 13.03
N GLY A 296 16.88 2.01 12.81
CA GLY A 296 17.74 2.56 11.76
C GLY A 296 17.10 2.62 10.38
N VAL A 297 15.77 2.64 10.30
CA VAL A 297 15.04 2.80 9.04
C VAL A 297 15.36 4.15 8.36
N ASP A 298 15.35 4.18 7.03
CA ASP A 298 15.61 5.40 6.24
C ASP A 298 14.40 6.34 6.17
N SER A 299 13.19 5.77 6.27
CA SER A 299 11.91 6.46 6.14
C SER A 299 10.86 5.95 7.14
N VAL A 300 10.15 6.84 7.83
CA VAL A 300 9.00 6.49 8.69
C VAL A 300 7.78 7.31 8.29
N PHE A 301 6.67 6.62 8.00
CA PHE A 301 5.39 7.24 7.69
C PHE A 301 4.32 6.86 8.71
N LEU A 302 3.30 7.69 8.85
CA LEU A 302 2.06 7.34 9.56
C LEU A 302 0.93 7.13 8.55
N TRP A 303 0.27 5.98 8.59
CA TRP A 303 -1.00 5.81 7.89
C TRP A 303 -2.15 6.34 8.74
N GLY A 304 -2.63 7.50 8.30
CA GLY A 304 -3.80 8.19 8.82
C GLY A 304 -3.54 9.64 9.23
N TYR A 305 -3.47 10.60 8.29
CA TYR A 305 -3.31 12.02 8.68
C TYR A 305 -4.40 12.43 9.68
N ASP A 306 -4.01 13.20 10.70
CA ASP A 306 -4.89 13.60 11.81
C ASP A 306 -5.70 12.42 12.39
N GLY A 307 -5.09 11.23 12.53
CA GLY A 307 -5.73 10.04 13.11
C GLY A 307 -6.98 9.57 12.35
N CYS A 308 -6.99 9.76 11.04
CA CYS A 308 -8.11 9.46 10.14
C CYS A 308 -9.44 10.15 10.48
N ARG A 309 -9.43 11.29 11.21
CA ARG A 309 -10.66 11.96 11.70
C ARG A 309 -11.74 12.24 10.65
N SER A 310 -11.39 12.27 9.36
CA SER A 310 -12.30 12.53 8.24
C SER A 310 -13.00 11.29 7.69
N ILE A 311 -12.52 10.08 8.01
CA ILE A 311 -13.09 8.80 7.58
C ILE A 311 -13.58 8.04 8.81
N SER A 312 -14.86 8.16 9.11
CA SER A 312 -15.44 7.68 10.38
C SER A 312 -15.29 6.18 10.65
N ASP A 313 -15.12 5.36 9.62
CA ASP A 313 -14.97 3.90 9.77
C ASP A 313 -13.57 3.47 10.24
N ILE A 314 -12.57 4.32 10.00
CA ILE A 314 -11.16 4.06 10.36
C ILE A 314 -10.60 5.12 11.31
N ALA A 315 -11.39 6.12 11.71
CA ALA A 315 -10.98 7.15 12.65
C ALA A 315 -10.56 6.55 13.99
N CYS A 316 -9.50 7.07 14.60
CA CYS A 316 -9.21 6.81 15.99
C CYS A 316 -10.26 7.46 16.90
N GLU A 317 -10.42 6.95 18.12
CA GLU A 317 -11.33 7.56 19.11
C GLU A 317 -10.80 8.92 19.62
N ASP A 318 -9.48 9.06 19.75
CA ASP A 318 -8.78 10.34 19.95
C ASP A 318 -7.72 10.60 18.85
N PRO A 319 -8.15 11.15 17.69
CA PRO A 319 -7.24 11.36 16.56
C PRO A 319 -6.10 12.35 16.83
N GLU A 320 -6.33 13.35 17.69
CA GLU A 320 -5.32 14.35 18.03
C GLU A 320 -4.23 13.75 18.91
N ALA A 321 -4.59 12.92 19.89
CA ALA A 321 -3.62 12.22 20.73
C ALA A 321 -2.72 11.28 19.91
N VAL A 322 -3.29 10.51 18.98
CA VAL A 322 -2.54 9.61 18.09
C VAL A 322 -1.59 10.38 17.17
N TRP A 323 -2.09 11.44 16.53
CA TRP A 323 -1.28 12.28 15.65
C TRP A 323 -0.09 12.93 16.38
N ASN A 324 -0.33 13.49 17.57
CA ASN A 324 0.72 14.11 18.36
C ASN A 324 1.72 13.08 18.91
N ALA A 325 1.26 11.87 19.27
CA ALA A 325 2.14 10.79 19.71
C ALA A 325 3.18 10.42 18.64
N TYR A 326 2.78 10.37 17.37
CA TYR A 326 3.69 10.17 16.24
C TYR A 326 4.67 11.34 16.06
N LEU A 327 4.16 12.58 15.97
CA LEU A 327 4.99 13.77 15.70
C LEU A 327 6.03 14.06 16.80
N GLU A 328 5.68 13.80 18.06
CA GLU A 328 6.57 14.05 19.19
C GLU A 328 7.82 13.15 19.15
N GLU A 329 7.72 11.92 18.64
CA GLU A 329 8.86 11.02 18.48
C GLU A 329 9.73 11.39 17.27
N LEU A 330 9.14 11.94 16.21
CA LEU A 330 9.88 12.44 15.04
C LEU A 330 10.74 13.67 15.32
N SER A 331 10.38 14.43 16.35
CA SER A 331 11.00 15.72 16.72
C SER A 331 12.24 15.58 17.60
N VAL A 332 12.61 14.36 17.98
CA VAL A 332 13.76 14.06 18.85
C VAL A 332 15.05 13.98 18.01
N GLU A 333 15.51 15.11 17.46
CA GLU A 333 16.86 15.25 16.85
C GLU A 333 17.60 16.50 17.34
#